data_AF-A0AAU3FWU7-F1
#
_entry.id   AF-A0AAU3FWU7-F1
#
_cell.length_a   1.000
_cell.length_b   1.000
_cell.length_c   1.000
_cell.angle_alpha   90.00
_cell.angle_beta   90.00
_cell.angle_gamma   90.00
#
_symmetry.space_group_name_H-M   'P 1'
#
loop_
_entity.id
_entity.type
_entity.pdbx_description
1 polymer ?
#
loop_
_entity_poly.entity_id
_entity_poly.type
_entity_poly.pdbx_seq_one_letter_code
_entity_poly.pdbx_strand_id
1 'polypeptide(L)'
;MDPLSPERQDTWLRMEDASAIGSARRIASALAEDRNFGEEHVGQVAVAVSEAASNLVKHATAGTMLVRPHPSSPASIEVISIDHGPGMADTVGPVRDGYSTAGTLGIGLGAITRLSDAYDIYSRPGKGTVLTMRFTAKNAPPAESRACGLYRAVGDEIVSGDAFAFEDSGRAITAVMCDGLGHGVAAAEASREAVRVFREDPEGTPVAIVERVHRAIGHTRGGALAVVHVDRTTGTARYAGVGNISGWICHFEGRQGMTSVPGIAGHKARSLREFEYRLPPHGVVVLHSDGLTERWDLATYPGLLTHTSHVIAGTLLRDSAIRRDDACVLAIRTEP
;
A
#
# COMPACT_ATOMS: atom_id res chain seq x y z
N MET A 1 7.22 8.03 18.91
CA MET A 1 6.27 8.99 18.32
C MET A 1 4.92 8.27 18.24
N ASP A 2 3.87 8.85 18.82
CA ASP A 2 2.55 8.22 19.02
C ASP A 2 1.93 7.76 17.67
N PRO A 3 1.41 6.51 17.55
CA PRO A 3 0.63 6.08 16.38
C PRO A 3 -0.64 6.91 16.11
N LEU A 4 -1.05 7.78 17.06
CA LEU A 4 -2.09 8.79 16.89
C LEU A 4 -1.55 10.18 16.52
N SER A 5 -0.26 10.34 16.13
CA SER A 5 0.19 11.65 15.69
C SER A 5 -0.65 12.08 14.47
N PRO A 6 -1.29 13.27 14.50
CA PRO A 6 -2.11 13.80 13.40
C PRO A 6 -1.38 13.85 12.05
N GLU A 7 -0.05 13.75 12.08
CA GLU A 7 0.88 13.88 10.97
C GLU A 7 0.90 12.67 10.01
N ARG A 8 0.23 11.55 10.32
CA ARG A 8 0.20 10.31 9.49
C ARG A 8 -1.21 9.77 9.21
N GLN A 9 -2.22 10.63 9.09
CA GLN A 9 -3.60 10.17 8.95
C GLN A 9 -3.95 9.78 7.51
N ASP A 10 -3.88 8.49 7.22
CA ASP A 10 -4.51 7.89 6.04
C ASP A 10 -6.01 8.21 6.05
N THR A 11 -6.50 8.89 5.02
CA THR A 11 -7.90 9.29 4.91
C THR A 11 -8.56 8.61 3.71
N TRP A 12 -9.40 7.61 4.00
CA TRP A 12 -10.21 6.92 3.00
C TRP A 12 -11.55 7.62 2.79
N LEU A 13 -11.92 7.82 1.53
CA LEU A 13 -13.15 8.48 1.11
C LEU A 13 -13.91 7.58 0.15
N ARG A 14 -15.18 7.31 0.44
CA ARG A 14 -16.11 6.67 -0.51
C ARG A 14 -16.62 7.74 -1.48
N MET A 15 -16.51 7.47 -2.79
CA MET A 15 -16.90 8.41 -3.85
C MET A 15 -18.31 8.10 -4.35
N GLU A 16 -19.31 8.42 -3.53
CA GLU A 16 -20.72 8.08 -3.79
C GLU A 16 -21.48 9.20 -4.50
N ASP A 17 -21.13 10.47 -4.24
CA ASP A 17 -21.82 11.62 -4.81
C ASP A 17 -20.88 12.83 -5.05
N ALA A 18 -21.44 13.90 -5.62
CA ALA A 18 -20.70 15.12 -5.93
C ALA A 18 -20.13 15.85 -4.70
N SER A 19 -20.71 15.65 -3.50
CA SER A 19 -20.19 16.24 -2.27
C SER A 19 -18.86 15.62 -1.85
N ALA A 20 -18.66 14.33 -2.16
CA ALA A 20 -17.40 13.61 -1.90
C ALA A 20 -16.23 14.21 -2.69
N ILE A 21 -16.46 14.74 -3.90
CA ILE A 21 -15.45 15.45 -4.70
C ILE A 21 -14.93 16.67 -3.94
N GLY A 22 -15.86 17.47 -3.38
CA GLY A 22 -15.51 18.65 -2.59
C GLY A 22 -14.75 18.30 -1.32
N SER A 23 -15.10 17.19 -0.66
CA SER A 23 -14.40 16.68 0.52
C SER A 23 -12.98 16.21 0.20
N ALA A 24 -12.81 15.41 -0.85
CA ALA A 24 -11.49 14.94 -1.32
C ALA A 24 -10.55 16.09 -1.62
N ARG A 25 -11.04 17.10 -2.36
CA ARG A 25 -10.29 18.31 -2.66
C ARG A 25 -9.83 19.03 -1.39
N ARG A 26 -10.74 19.28 -0.45
CA ARG A 26 -10.41 19.99 0.81
C ARG A 26 -9.37 19.24 1.63
N ILE A 27 -9.53 17.91 1.77
CA ILE A 27 -8.60 17.06 2.52
C ILE A 27 -7.21 17.07 1.89
N ALA A 28 -7.13 16.90 0.57
CA ALA A 28 -5.85 16.91 -0.13
C ALA A 28 -5.17 18.28 -0.09
N SER A 29 -5.92 19.38 -0.25
CA SER A 29 -5.38 20.73 -0.13
C SER A 29 -4.86 21.01 1.29
N ALA A 30 -5.65 20.69 2.32
CA ALA A 30 -5.23 20.89 3.71
C ALA A 30 -3.97 20.08 4.05
N LEU A 31 -3.86 18.85 3.54
CA LEU A 31 -2.67 18.05 3.73
C LEU A 31 -1.46 18.63 2.97
N ALA A 32 -1.65 19.13 1.76
CA ALA A 32 -0.58 19.79 1.01
C ALA A 32 -0.08 21.06 1.73
N GLU A 33 -0.99 21.85 2.29
CA GLU A 33 -0.68 23.04 3.11
C GLU A 33 0.12 22.66 4.37
N ASP A 34 -0.31 21.62 5.10
CA ASP A 34 0.43 21.06 6.25
C ASP A 34 1.86 20.63 5.89
N ARG A 35 2.07 20.20 4.64
CA ARG A 35 3.40 19.81 4.12
C ARG A 35 4.15 20.96 3.44
N ASN A 36 3.76 22.20 3.69
CA ASN A 36 4.41 23.42 3.21
C ASN A 36 4.43 23.56 1.68
N PHE A 37 3.39 23.09 1.00
CA PHE A 37 3.25 23.31 -0.44
C PHE A 37 2.92 24.79 -0.68
N GLY A 38 3.50 25.38 -1.74
CA GLY A 38 3.14 26.74 -2.16
C GLY A 38 1.72 26.78 -2.73
N GLU A 39 1.07 27.96 -2.65
CA GLU A 39 -0.33 28.18 -3.07
C GLU A 39 -0.63 27.65 -4.48
N GLU A 40 0.30 27.86 -5.42
CA GLU A 40 0.20 27.32 -6.78
C GLU A 40 0.12 25.78 -6.81
N HIS A 41 1.04 25.09 -6.12
CA HIS A 41 1.04 23.61 -6.03
C HIS A 41 -0.20 23.09 -5.30
N VAL A 42 -0.69 23.77 -4.25
CA VAL A 42 -1.95 23.41 -3.59
C VAL A 42 -3.13 23.47 -4.56
N GLY A 43 -3.16 24.50 -5.44
CA GLY A 43 -4.13 24.60 -6.53
C GLY A 43 -4.03 23.44 -7.53
N GLN A 44 -2.82 23.02 -7.89
CA GLN A 44 -2.59 21.88 -8.79
C GLN A 44 -3.09 20.56 -8.18
N VAL A 45 -2.77 20.30 -6.90
CA VAL A 45 -3.29 19.16 -6.12
C VAL A 45 -4.81 19.17 -6.15
N ALA A 46 -5.42 20.33 -5.86
CA ALA A 46 -6.87 20.47 -5.80
C ALA A 46 -7.56 20.10 -7.13
N VAL A 47 -6.98 20.52 -8.27
CA VAL A 47 -7.51 20.20 -9.61
C VAL A 47 -7.35 18.72 -9.91
N ALA A 48 -6.15 18.16 -9.76
CA ALA A 48 -5.89 16.75 -10.08
C ALA A 48 -6.74 15.79 -9.24
N VAL A 49 -6.87 16.07 -7.93
CA VAL A 49 -7.72 15.28 -7.02
C VAL A 49 -9.20 15.41 -7.38
N SER A 50 -9.66 16.60 -7.77
CA SER A 50 -11.05 16.81 -8.20
C SER A 50 -11.37 16.04 -9.47
N GLU A 51 -10.44 15.99 -10.44
CA GLU A 51 -10.59 15.20 -11.67
C GLU A 51 -10.65 13.69 -11.36
N ALA A 52 -9.74 13.19 -10.51
CA ALA A 52 -9.73 11.77 -10.11
C ALA A 52 -11.03 11.40 -9.35
N ALA A 53 -11.47 12.24 -8.40
CA ALA A 53 -12.71 12.02 -7.66
C ALA A 53 -13.94 12.10 -8.57
N SER A 54 -13.98 13.07 -9.49
CA SER A 54 -15.04 13.18 -10.51
C SER A 54 -15.13 11.92 -11.37
N ASN A 55 -14.00 11.35 -11.79
CA ASN A 55 -13.97 10.11 -12.55
C ASN A 55 -14.55 8.94 -11.76
N LEU A 56 -14.22 8.83 -10.46
CA LEU A 56 -14.81 7.83 -9.58
C LEU A 56 -16.34 7.99 -9.51
N VAL A 57 -16.84 9.20 -9.22
CA VAL A 57 -18.30 9.44 -9.10
C VAL A 57 -19.06 9.19 -10.42
N LYS A 58 -18.47 9.55 -11.56
CA LYS A 58 -19.14 9.44 -12.88
C LYS A 58 -19.10 8.05 -13.48
N HIS A 59 -18.06 7.27 -13.20
CA HIS A 59 -17.78 6.05 -13.96
C HIS A 59 -17.67 4.79 -13.08
N ALA A 60 -17.39 4.91 -11.79
CA ALA A 60 -17.29 3.74 -10.92
C ALA A 60 -18.67 3.21 -10.53
N THR A 61 -18.79 1.89 -10.40
CA THR A 61 -19.92 1.28 -9.67
C THR A 61 -19.73 1.42 -8.15
N ALA A 62 -18.48 1.35 -7.72
CA ALA A 62 -18.02 1.60 -6.36
C ALA A 62 -16.59 2.12 -6.45
N GLY A 63 -16.32 3.31 -5.90
CA GLY A 63 -15.03 3.97 -5.95
C GLY A 63 -14.60 4.47 -4.59
N THR A 64 -13.32 4.28 -4.28
CA THR A 64 -12.69 4.79 -3.05
C THR A 64 -11.42 5.54 -3.38
N MET A 65 -11.13 6.58 -2.60
CA MET A 65 -9.90 7.34 -2.69
C MET A 65 -9.22 7.37 -1.33
N LEU A 66 -7.93 7.02 -1.29
CA LEU A 66 -7.05 7.28 -0.16
C LEU A 66 -6.28 8.57 -0.44
N VAL A 67 -6.28 9.49 0.53
CA VAL A 67 -5.38 10.63 0.59
C VAL A 67 -4.52 10.48 1.83
N ARG A 68 -3.19 10.51 1.68
CA ARG A 68 -2.27 10.36 2.81
C ARG A 68 -0.92 11.04 2.61
N PRO A 69 -0.16 11.24 3.70
CA PRO A 69 1.28 11.49 3.64
C PRO A 69 2.06 10.41 2.91
N HIS A 70 3.13 10.79 2.21
CA HIS A 70 4.11 9.81 1.75
C HIS A 70 4.86 9.20 2.95
N PRO A 71 5.01 7.86 3.03
CA PRO A 71 5.53 7.17 4.21
C PRO A 71 6.99 7.53 4.55
N SER A 72 7.80 7.83 3.53
CA SER A 72 9.23 8.13 3.65
C SER A 72 9.62 9.53 3.19
N SER A 73 8.65 10.39 2.84
CA SER A 73 8.91 11.76 2.38
C SER A 73 7.99 12.73 3.08
N PRO A 74 8.48 13.53 4.04
CA PRO A 74 7.65 14.48 4.76
C PRO A 74 7.11 15.58 3.84
N ALA A 75 7.81 15.87 2.74
CA ALA A 75 7.44 16.89 1.77
C ALA A 75 6.51 16.37 0.65
N SER A 76 6.01 15.13 0.74
CA SER A 76 5.17 14.54 -0.30
C SER A 76 3.86 13.98 0.24
N ILE A 77 2.84 13.98 -0.62
CA ILE A 77 1.54 13.37 -0.38
C ILE A 77 1.22 12.37 -1.50
N GLU A 78 0.42 11.35 -1.18
CA GLU A 78 -0.03 10.33 -2.11
C GLU A 78 -1.56 10.32 -2.17
N VAL A 79 -2.08 10.10 -3.38
CA VAL A 79 -3.50 9.89 -3.64
C VAL A 79 -3.66 8.61 -4.41
N ILE A 80 -4.50 7.70 -3.93
CA ILE A 80 -4.73 6.39 -4.55
C ILE A 80 -6.23 6.23 -4.74
N SER A 81 -6.65 6.10 -6.00
CA SER A 81 -8.02 5.88 -6.42
C SER A 81 -8.19 4.43 -6.86
N ILE A 82 -9.22 3.76 -6.34
CA ILE A 82 -9.54 2.36 -6.65
C ILE A 82 -11.03 2.28 -6.97
N ASP A 83 -11.38 1.73 -8.13
CA ASP A 83 -12.78 1.51 -8.53
C ASP A 83 -13.08 0.14 -9.13
N HIS A 84 -14.36 -0.23 -9.03
CA HIS A 84 -15.00 -1.34 -9.75
C HIS A 84 -15.94 -0.81 -10.86
N GLY A 85 -15.42 0.02 -11.75
CA GLY A 85 -16.11 0.53 -12.92
C GLY A 85 -15.95 -0.32 -14.18
N PRO A 86 -16.36 0.19 -15.35
CA PRO A 86 -16.21 -0.49 -16.64
C PRO A 86 -14.75 -0.66 -17.06
N GLY A 87 -13.82 0.09 -16.45
CA GLY A 87 -12.41 0.14 -16.83
C GLY A 87 -12.18 0.64 -18.26
N MET A 88 -10.92 0.62 -18.69
CA MET A 88 -10.46 1.16 -19.97
C MET A 88 -9.60 0.11 -20.70
N ALA A 89 -9.67 0.09 -22.03
CA ALA A 89 -8.93 -0.86 -22.87
C ALA A 89 -7.47 -0.45 -23.11
N ASP A 90 -7.22 0.86 -23.22
CA ASP A 90 -5.92 1.44 -23.54
C ASP A 90 -5.42 2.32 -22.40
N THR A 91 -5.09 1.74 -21.24
CA THR A 91 -4.30 2.48 -20.25
C THR A 91 -2.83 2.41 -20.58
N VAL A 92 -2.24 3.60 -20.68
CA VAL A 92 -0.80 3.83 -20.77
C VAL A 92 -0.08 2.99 -19.71
N GLY A 93 0.94 2.24 -20.11
CA GLY A 93 1.76 1.42 -19.21
C GLY A 93 2.50 2.25 -18.14
N PRO A 94 3.34 1.61 -17.32
CA PRO A 94 4.07 2.29 -16.25
C PRO A 94 4.85 3.47 -16.79
N VAL A 95 4.62 4.66 -16.23
CA VAL A 95 5.33 5.87 -16.66
C VAL A 95 6.69 5.90 -15.98
N ARG A 96 7.73 5.48 -16.70
CA ARG A 96 9.13 5.81 -16.39
C ARG A 96 9.50 7.07 -17.16
N ASP A 97 9.92 8.10 -16.42
CA ASP A 97 10.53 9.34 -16.90
C ASP A 97 9.85 10.03 -18.10
N GLY A 98 8.90 10.90 -17.77
CA GLY A 98 8.71 12.16 -18.48
C GLY A 98 7.95 12.16 -19.80
N TYR A 99 7.82 11.05 -20.53
CA TYR A 99 7.06 11.06 -21.79
C TYR A 99 6.39 9.71 -22.09
N SER A 100 5.05 9.72 -22.11
CA SER A 100 4.27 8.70 -22.82
C SER A 100 3.91 9.21 -24.21
N THR A 101 4.19 8.39 -25.22
CA THR A 101 3.70 8.59 -26.60
C THR A 101 2.36 7.85 -26.79
N ALA A 102 1.42 8.60 -27.38
CA ALA A 102 0.20 8.19 -28.08
C ALA A 102 -1.14 8.11 -27.29
N GLY A 103 -2.10 8.95 -27.74
CA GLY A 103 -3.53 8.61 -27.83
C GLY A 103 -4.45 9.21 -26.77
N THR A 104 -5.00 10.41 -27.03
CA THR A 104 -6.21 11.02 -26.42
C THR A 104 -6.67 10.47 -25.06
N LEU A 105 -5.84 10.62 -24.03
CA LEU A 105 -6.39 10.62 -22.67
C LEU A 105 -7.40 11.77 -22.61
N GLY A 106 -8.61 11.49 -22.13
CA GLY A 106 -9.64 12.53 -21.94
C GLY A 106 -9.07 13.71 -21.13
N ILE A 107 -9.68 14.89 -21.27
CA ILE A 107 -9.16 16.14 -20.71
C ILE A 107 -8.76 15.99 -19.22
N GLY A 108 -9.56 15.26 -18.44
CA GLY A 108 -9.33 15.02 -17.01
C GLY A 108 -8.06 14.20 -16.71
N LEU A 109 -7.82 13.09 -17.42
CA LEU A 109 -6.60 12.29 -17.23
C LEU A 109 -5.36 13.06 -17.70
N GLY A 110 -5.48 13.83 -18.79
CA GLY A 110 -4.41 14.73 -19.21
C GLY A 110 -4.07 15.80 -18.17
N ALA A 111 -5.06 16.30 -17.41
CA ALA A 111 -4.80 17.22 -16.30
C ALA A 111 -4.05 16.53 -15.16
N ILE A 112 -4.47 15.33 -14.74
CA ILE A 112 -3.80 14.54 -13.72
C ILE A 112 -2.32 14.31 -14.08
N THR A 113 -2.04 13.87 -15.31
CA THR A 113 -0.69 13.64 -15.81
C THR A 113 0.19 14.88 -15.76
N ARG A 114 -0.35 16.06 -16.10
CA ARG A 114 0.43 17.31 -16.12
C ARG A 114 0.64 17.94 -14.74
N LEU A 115 -0.29 17.71 -13.82
CA LEU A 115 -0.33 18.39 -12.52
C LEU A 115 0.27 17.57 -11.38
N SER A 116 0.53 16.27 -11.58
CA SER A 116 1.14 15.39 -10.59
C SER A 116 2.63 15.22 -10.85
N ASP A 117 3.45 15.15 -9.78
CA ASP A 117 4.89 14.89 -9.92
C ASP A 117 5.19 13.44 -10.33
N ALA A 118 4.32 12.51 -9.93
CA ALA A 118 4.30 11.16 -10.45
C ALA A 118 2.86 10.61 -10.46
N TYR A 119 2.58 9.71 -11.38
CA TYR A 119 1.32 9.00 -11.45
C TYR A 119 1.55 7.62 -12.05
N ASP A 120 0.67 6.69 -11.74
CA ASP A 120 0.61 5.38 -12.37
C ASP A 120 -0.85 4.93 -12.47
N ILE A 121 -1.20 4.22 -13.53
CA ILE A 121 -2.58 3.83 -13.80
C ILE A 121 -2.65 2.42 -14.37
N TYR A 122 -3.54 1.61 -13.79
CA TYR A 122 -3.86 0.29 -14.28
C TYR A 122 -5.37 0.12 -14.38
N SER A 123 -5.86 -0.05 -15.60
CA SER A 123 -7.27 -0.32 -15.85
C SER A 123 -7.43 -1.52 -16.76
N ARG A 124 -8.53 -2.24 -16.58
CA ARG A 124 -8.91 -3.33 -17.48
C ARG A 124 -10.40 -3.30 -17.77
N PRO A 125 -10.82 -3.57 -19.02
CA PRO A 125 -12.24 -3.66 -19.36
C PRO A 125 -12.96 -4.65 -18.44
N GLY A 126 -14.07 -4.20 -17.84
CA GLY A 126 -14.91 -4.96 -16.92
C GLY A 126 -14.30 -5.23 -15.53
N LYS A 127 -13.14 -4.65 -15.19
CA LYS A 127 -12.49 -4.83 -13.88
C LYS A 127 -12.36 -3.54 -13.07
N GLY A 128 -12.44 -2.38 -13.73
CA GLY A 128 -12.26 -1.07 -13.11
C GLY A 128 -10.81 -0.58 -13.17
N THR A 129 -10.50 0.48 -12.42
CA THR A 129 -9.22 1.20 -12.50
C THR A 129 -8.57 1.36 -11.12
N VAL A 130 -7.24 1.35 -11.12
CA VAL A 130 -6.41 1.82 -10.02
C VAL A 130 -5.56 2.96 -10.58
N LEU A 131 -5.65 4.14 -9.96
CA LEU A 131 -4.89 5.33 -10.31
C LEU A 131 -4.15 5.83 -9.07
N THR A 132 -2.87 6.11 -9.22
CA THR A 132 -2.05 6.66 -8.15
C THR A 132 -1.50 8.01 -8.60
N MET A 133 -1.38 8.94 -7.67
CA MET A 133 -0.78 10.25 -7.89
C MET A 133 0.10 10.57 -6.69
N ARG A 134 1.20 11.25 -6.95
CA ARG A 134 2.08 11.81 -5.93
C ARG A 134 2.35 13.26 -6.23
N PHE A 135 2.34 14.06 -5.17
CA PHE A 135 2.70 15.47 -5.21
C PHE A 135 3.78 15.74 -4.17
N THR A 136 4.71 16.64 -4.47
CA THR A 136 5.87 16.97 -3.66
C THR A 136 6.04 18.48 -3.57
N ALA A 137 6.36 18.98 -2.38
CA ALA A 137 6.61 20.40 -2.17
C ALA A 137 7.76 20.87 -3.08
N LYS A 138 7.67 22.11 -3.56
CA LYS A 138 8.66 22.71 -4.45
C LYS A 138 10.05 22.68 -3.81
N ASN A 139 11.07 22.31 -4.60
CA ASN A 139 12.48 22.15 -4.19
C ASN A 139 12.77 21.00 -3.22
N ALA A 140 11.79 20.15 -2.88
CA ALA A 140 12.08 18.91 -2.18
C ALA A 140 12.54 17.83 -3.19
N PRO A 141 13.40 16.88 -2.78
CA PRO A 141 13.79 15.78 -3.65
C PRO A 141 12.55 14.94 -4.02
N PRO A 142 12.49 14.38 -5.24
CA PRO A 142 11.44 13.45 -5.60
C PRO A 142 11.42 12.28 -4.60
N ALA A 143 10.27 12.03 -3.98
CA ALA A 143 10.13 10.83 -3.19
C ALA A 143 10.11 9.63 -4.15
N GLU A 144 10.96 8.63 -3.95
CA GLU A 144 10.77 7.33 -4.61
C GLU A 144 10.11 6.39 -3.62
N SER A 145 9.30 5.47 -4.12
CA SER A 145 8.73 4.43 -3.29
C SER A 145 8.84 3.08 -3.97
N ARG A 146 9.52 2.17 -3.28
CA ARG A 146 9.66 0.78 -3.67
C ARG A 146 8.65 -0.10 -2.93
N ALA A 147 7.95 0.44 -1.95
CA ALA A 147 7.01 -0.31 -1.11
C ALA A 147 5.72 0.48 -0.91
N CYS A 148 4.59 -0.18 -1.08
CA CYS A 148 3.30 0.41 -0.78
C CYS A 148 2.44 -0.59 -0.04
N GLY A 149 2.00 -0.21 1.15
CA GLY A 149 0.96 -0.93 1.87
C GLY A 149 -0.35 -0.18 1.82
N LEU A 150 -1.44 -0.94 1.75
CA LEU A 150 -2.81 -0.46 1.80
C LEU A 150 -3.62 -1.37 2.71
N TYR A 151 -4.59 -0.78 3.40
CA TYR A 151 -5.52 -1.52 4.23
C TYR A 151 -6.95 -1.01 4.01
N ARG A 152 -7.92 -1.86 4.34
CA ARG A 152 -9.35 -1.55 4.39
C ARG A 152 -9.92 -2.16 5.66
N ALA A 153 -10.55 -1.33 6.49
CA ALA A 153 -11.27 -1.82 7.65
C ALA A 153 -12.55 -2.58 7.24
N VAL A 154 -12.95 -3.56 8.05
CA VAL A 154 -14.15 -4.37 7.82
C VAL A 154 -15.43 -3.54 7.97
N GLY A 155 -16.35 -3.69 7.01
CA GLY A 155 -17.66 -3.03 7.07
C GLY A 155 -17.58 -1.51 7.18
N ASP A 156 -18.12 -0.96 8.27
CA ASP A 156 -18.10 0.46 8.61
C ASP A 156 -17.25 0.74 9.87
N GLU A 157 -16.38 -0.21 10.25
CA GLU A 157 -15.43 0.02 11.34
C GLU A 157 -14.48 1.15 11.00
N ILE A 158 -14.17 1.98 12.01
CA ILE A 158 -13.25 3.12 11.86
C ILE A 158 -11.78 2.71 12.02
N VAL A 159 -11.53 1.48 12.46
CA VAL A 159 -10.19 0.97 12.74
C VAL A 159 -10.05 -0.46 12.22
N SER A 160 -9.00 -0.69 11.45
CA SER A 160 -8.57 -2.00 10.99
C SER A 160 -7.82 -2.76 12.09
N GLY A 161 -8.13 -4.05 12.26
CA GLY A 161 -7.36 -5.03 13.04
C GLY A 161 -5.99 -5.33 12.43
N ASP A 162 -5.82 -5.09 11.13
CA ASP A 162 -4.54 -5.20 10.44
C ASP A 162 -3.70 -3.93 10.53
N ALA A 163 -2.38 -4.09 10.59
CA ALA A 163 -1.42 -3.02 10.46
C ALA A 163 -0.14 -3.48 9.76
N PHE A 164 0.55 -2.54 9.12
CA PHE A 164 1.85 -2.77 8.51
C PHE A 164 2.79 -1.58 8.74
N ALA A 165 4.08 -1.82 8.57
CA ALA A 165 5.08 -0.79 8.41
C ALA A 165 6.25 -1.32 7.58
N PHE A 166 7.02 -0.41 7.01
CA PHE A 166 8.26 -0.73 6.33
C PHE A 166 9.27 0.40 6.51
N GLU A 167 10.54 0.03 6.40
CA GLU A 167 11.69 0.94 6.40
C GLU A 167 12.48 0.69 5.10
N ASP A 168 12.70 1.74 4.31
CA ASP A 168 13.50 1.69 3.08
C ASP A 168 14.83 2.43 3.30
N SER A 169 15.90 1.65 3.47
CA SER A 169 17.26 2.16 3.62
C SER A 169 17.90 2.58 2.28
N GLY A 170 17.18 2.47 1.16
CA GLY A 170 17.69 2.55 -0.20
C GLY A 170 18.37 1.25 -0.64
N ARG A 171 19.16 0.60 0.22
CA ARG A 171 19.80 -0.70 -0.11
C ARG A 171 18.86 -1.88 0.08
N ALA A 172 18.09 -1.86 1.15
CA ALA A 172 17.21 -2.93 1.55
C ALA A 172 15.91 -2.36 2.14
N ILE A 173 14.85 -3.16 2.04
CA ILE A 173 13.54 -2.83 2.58
C ILE A 173 13.19 -3.89 3.61
N THR A 174 13.00 -3.48 4.85
CA THR A 174 12.45 -4.35 5.90
C THR A 174 11.01 -3.97 6.11
N ALA A 175 10.11 -4.94 6.13
CA ALA A 175 8.70 -4.70 6.37
C ALA A 175 8.11 -5.68 7.37
N VAL A 176 7.12 -5.20 8.12
CA VAL A 176 6.30 -5.97 9.05
C VAL A 176 4.83 -5.85 8.66
N MET A 177 4.10 -6.95 8.81
CA MET A 177 2.64 -6.97 8.75
C MET A 177 2.11 -7.77 9.94
N CYS A 178 1.10 -7.25 10.60
CA CYS A 178 0.42 -7.91 11.70
C CYS A 178 -1.09 -7.83 11.53
N ASP A 179 -1.74 -8.97 11.67
CA ASP A 179 -3.19 -9.13 11.75
C ASP A 179 -3.52 -9.50 13.20
N GLY A 180 -4.13 -8.57 13.92
CA GLY A 180 -4.48 -8.73 15.31
C GLY A 180 -5.68 -9.65 15.49
N LEU A 181 -5.65 -10.53 16.50
CA LEU A 181 -6.72 -11.53 16.65
C LEU A 181 -8.12 -10.93 16.85
N GLY A 182 -9.03 -11.26 15.94
CA GLY A 182 -10.41 -10.79 15.90
C GLY A 182 -10.54 -9.51 15.06
N HIS A 183 -11.49 -8.64 15.42
CA HIS A 183 -11.67 -7.36 14.75
C HIS A 183 -11.87 -6.22 15.75
N GLY A 184 -11.83 -4.99 15.23
CA GLY A 184 -12.07 -3.76 15.99
C GLY A 184 -10.90 -3.36 16.89
N VAL A 185 -11.18 -2.53 17.89
CA VAL A 185 -10.17 -1.79 18.67
C VAL A 185 -9.09 -2.69 19.30
N ALA A 186 -9.46 -3.84 19.85
CA ALA A 186 -8.51 -4.71 20.54
C ALA A 186 -7.62 -5.54 19.59
N ALA A 187 -8.11 -5.84 18.38
CA ALA A 187 -7.26 -6.41 17.32
C ALA A 187 -6.26 -5.34 16.85
N ALA A 188 -6.76 -4.13 16.62
CA ALA A 188 -5.95 -2.99 16.21
C ALA A 188 -4.89 -2.61 17.25
N GLU A 189 -5.18 -2.72 18.55
CA GLU A 189 -4.20 -2.53 19.62
C GLU A 189 -3.01 -3.48 19.45
N ALA A 190 -3.26 -4.77 19.21
CA ALA A 190 -2.21 -5.77 19.01
C ALA A 190 -1.35 -5.49 17.77
N SER A 191 -1.98 -5.21 16.62
CA SER A 191 -1.25 -4.98 15.37
C SER A 191 -0.52 -3.62 15.36
N ARG A 192 -1.10 -2.58 15.96
CA ARG A 192 -0.44 -1.28 16.12
C ARG A 192 0.75 -1.37 17.07
N GLU A 193 0.64 -2.12 18.15
CA GLU A 193 1.76 -2.35 19.06
C GLU A 193 2.90 -3.10 18.35
N ALA A 194 2.57 -4.09 17.52
CA ALA A 194 3.57 -4.76 16.68
C ALA A 194 4.30 -3.79 15.75
N VAL A 195 3.56 -2.90 15.07
CA VAL A 195 4.13 -1.85 14.21
C VAL A 195 4.96 -0.84 15.01
N ARG A 196 4.52 -0.44 16.20
CA ARG A 196 5.26 0.49 17.07
C ARG A 196 6.63 -0.10 17.43
N VAL A 197 6.64 -1.35 17.89
CA VAL A 197 7.88 -2.07 18.28
C VAL A 197 8.82 -2.23 17.10
N PHE A 198 8.30 -2.52 15.90
CA PHE A 198 9.12 -2.55 14.68
C PHE A 198 9.73 -1.19 14.35
N ARG A 199 8.97 -0.10 14.43
CA ARG A 199 9.47 1.26 14.11
C ARG A 199 10.54 1.76 15.08
N GLU A 200 10.53 1.28 16.32
CA GLU A 200 11.54 1.64 17.32
C GLU A 200 12.91 1.01 17.05
N ASP A 201 12.93 -0.18 16.45
CA ASP A 201 14.15 -0.88 16.07
C ASP A 201 13.89 -1.76 14.82
N PRO A 202 13.90 -1.15 13.61
CA PRO A 202 13.64 -1.86 12.36
C PRO A 202 14.84 -2.68 11.86
N GLU A 203 15.98 -2.58 12.54
CA GLU A 203 17.21 -3.29 12.20
C GLU A 203 17.21 -4.74 12.71
N GLY A 204 18.04 -5.56 12.07
CA GLY A 204 18.24 -6.96 12.42
C GLY A 204 17.62 -7.94 11.42
N THR A 205 17.71 -9.23 11.75
CA THR A 205 17.15 -10.31 10.93
C THR A 205 15.63 -10.38 11.13
N PRO A 206 14.85 -10.77 10.10
CA PRO A 206 13.43 -11.04 10.24
C PRO A 206 13.04 -11.84 11.48
N VAL A 207 13.76 -12.93 11.79
CA VAL A 207 13.47 -13.73 12.99
C VAL A 207 13.69 -12.97 14.30
N ALA A 208 14.74 -12.14 14.39
CA ALA A 208 15.01 -11.34 15.58
C ALA A 208 13.93 -10.26 15.80
N ILE A 209 13.45 -9.65 14.70
CA ILE A 209 12.34 -8.69 14.75
C ILE A 209 11.06 -9.39 15.20
N VAL A 210 10.74 -10.57 14.65
CA VAL A 210 9.59 -11.38 15.07
C VAL A 210 9.67 -11.75 16.55
N GLU A 211 10.84 -12.16 17.07
CA GLU A 211 11.06 -12.48 18.48
C GLU A 211 10.83 -11.26 19.40
N ARG A 212 11.29 -10.09 18.97
CA ARG A 212 11.11 -8.83 19.70
C ARG A 212 9.64 -8.43 19.77
N VAL A 213 8.97 -8.41 18.62
CA VAL A 213 7.54 -8.11 18.52
C VAL A 213 6.71 -9.13 19.30
N HIS A 214 7.00 -10.43 19.16
CA HIS A 214 6.33 -11.51 19.87
C HIS A 214 6.34 -11.29 21.39
N ARG A 215 7.49 -10.90 21.97
CA ARG A 215 7.58 -10.61 23.41
C ARG A 215 6.83 -9.35 23.79
N ALA A 216 6.93 -8.30 22.99
CA ALA A 216 6.34 -7.00 23.30
C ALA A 216 4.81 -7.05 23.29
N ILE A 217 4.19 -7.71 22.31
CA ILE A 217 2.73 -7.74 22.17
C ILE A 217 2.04 -8.77 23.08
N GLY A 218 2.77 -9.47 23.96
CA GLY A 218 2.22 -10.55 24.77
C GLY A 218 1.15 -10.14 25.80
N HIS A 219 1.01 -8.85 26.06
CA HIS A 219 -0.04 -8.26 26.88
C HIS A 219 -1.33 -7.93 26.11
N THR A 220 -1.29 -8.01 24.78
CA THR A 220 -2.42 -7.74 23.88
C THR A 220 -3.15 -9.04 23.52
N ARG A 221 -4.08 -9.00 22.56
CA ARG A 221 -4.68 -10.21 21.97
C ARG A 221 -3.69 -11.06 21.15
N GLY A 222 -2.52 -10.51 20.82
CA GLY A 222 -1.63 -11.13 19.87
C GLY A 222 -2.20 -11.15 18.45
N GLY A 223 -1.53 -11.84 17.54
CA GLY A 223 -1.88 -11.82 16.13
C GLY A 223 -1.05 -12.74 15.26
N ALA A 224 -1.42 -12.83 13.99
CA ALA A 224 -0.51 -13.29 12.97
C ALA A 224 0.49 -12.18 12.62
N LEU A 225 1.73 -12.55 12.36
CA LEU A 225 2.83 -11.62 12.20
C LEU A 225 3.79 -12.14 11.14
N ALA A 226 4.19 -11.28 10.20
CA ALA A 226 5.29 -11.58 9.29
C ALA A 226 6.25 -10.41 9.20
N VAL A 227 7.53 -10.74 9.06
CA VAL A 227 8.59 -9.81 8.72
C VAL A 227 9.32 -10.31 7.48
N VAL A 228 9.54 -9.42 6.53
CA VAL A 228 10.37 -9.68 5.36
C VAL A 228 11.47 -8.63 5.26
N HIS A 229 12.66 -9.08 4.90
CA HIS A 229 13.80 -8.23 4.59
C HIS A 229 14.26 -8.51 3.17
N VAL A 230 14.10 -7.50 2.31
CA VAL A 230 14.44 -7.57 0.88
C VAL A 230 15.75 -6.84 0.64
N ASP A 231 16.81 -7.59 0.34
CA ASP A 231 18.11 -7.03 -0.03
C ASP A 231 18.22 -6.91 -1.56
N ARG A 232 18.26 -5.67 -2.02
CA ARG A 232 18.30 -5.34 -3.46
C ARG A 232 19.68 -5.58 -4.07
N THR A 233 20.73 -5.56 -3.26
CA THR A 233 22.11 -5.77 -3.72
C THR A 233 22.40 -7.23 -3.97
N THR A 234 21.84 -8.12 -3.15
CA THR A 234 22.03 -9.57 -3.28
C THR A 234 20.90 -10.24 -4.07
N GLY A 235 19.75 -9.57 -4.24
CA GLY A 235 18.58 -10.18 -4.90
C GLY A 235 17.98 -11.28 -4.04
N THR A 236 17.86 -11.04 -2.73
CA THR A 236 17.36 -12.02 -1.77
C THR A 236 16.22 -11.44 -0.93
N ALA A 237 15.31 -12.31 -0.52
CA ALA A 237 14.27 -12.01 0.46
C ALA A 237 14.42 -12.98 1.63
N ARG A 238 14.64 -12.45 2.84
CA ARG A 238 14.61 -13.23 4.09
C ARG A 238 13.28 -13.01 4.77
N TYR A 239 12.66 -14.08 5.25
CA TYR A 239 11.29 -14.05 5.76
C TYR A 239 11.18 -14.85 7.05
N ALA A 240 10.45 -14.28 8.02
CA ALA A 240 10.02 -14.98 9.22
C ALA A 240 8.55 -14.64 9.48
N GLY A 241 7.69 -15.65 9.57
CA GLY A 241 6.27 -15.48 9.79
C GLY A 241 5.72 -16.43 10.85
N VAL A 242 4.69 -15.98 11.56
CA VAL A 242 3.94 -16.71 12.59
C VAL A 242 2.46 -16.54 12.30
N GLY A 243 1.73 -17.65 12.16
CA GLY A 243 0.31 -17.62 11.83
C GLY A 243 0.07 -17.58 10.32
N ASN A 244 -0.94 -16.83 9.90
CA ASN A 244 -1.56 -16.88 8.57
C ASN A 244 -1.35 -15.61 7.72
N ILE A 245 -0.36 -14.77 8.01
CA ILE A 245 0.07 -13.75 7.04
C ILE A 245 0.67 -14.45 5.83
N SER A 246 0.10 -14.24 4.65
CA SER A 246 0.59 -14.80 3.40
C SER A 246 1.77 -13.99 2.88
N GLY A 247 2.85 -14.67 2.50
CA GLY A 247 4.03 -14.05 1.87
C GLY A 247 4.33 -14.70 0.52
N TRP A 248 4.51 -13.88 -0.51
CA TRP A 248 4.73 -14.33 -1.89
C TRP A 248 5.86 -13.57 -2.57
N ILE A 249 6.65 -14.28 -3.37
CA ILE A 249 7.56 -13.72 -4.38
C ILE A 249 6.93 -13.93 -5.75
N CYS A 250 6.52 -12.84 -6.40
CA CYS A 250 5.84 -12.84 -7.68
C CYS A 250 6.78 -12.41 -8.81
N HIS A 251 6.66 -13.04 -9.97
CA HIS A 251 7.47 -12.80 -11.17
C HIS A 251 6.69 -13.23 -12.42
N PHE A 252 7.25 -13.02 -13.61
CA PHE A 252 6.52 -13.26 -14.87
C PHE A 252 6.16 -14.73 -15.12
N GLU A 253 6.89 -15.66 -14.53
CA GLU A 253 6.64 -17.11 -14.67
C GLU A 253 5.69 -17.66 -13.60
N GLY A 254 5.28 -16.83 -12.63
CA GLY A 254 4.34 -17.20 -11.58
C GLY A 254 4.73 -16.64 -10.22
N ARG A 255 4.45 -17.39 -9.16
CA ARG A 255 4.75 -16.98 -7.78
C ARG A 255 5.25 -18.13 -6.91
N GLN A 256 6.05 -17.78 -5.92
CA GLN A 256 6.58 -18.69 -4.90
C GLN A 256 6.12 -18.24 -3.51
N GLY A 257 5.55 -19.15 -2.73
CA GLY A 257 5.13 -18.88 -1.35
C GLY A 257 6.31 -18.87 -0.38
N MET A 258 6.29 -17.94 0.57
CA MET A 258 7.20 -17.87 1.71
C MET A 258 6.56 -18.54 2.93
N THR A 259 7.36 -19.21 3.76
CA THR A 259 6.88 -20.13 4.79
C THR A 259 6.75 -19.46 6.15
N SER A 260 5.55 -19.51 6.72
CA SER A 260 5.25 -19.14 8.11
C SER A 260 5.21 -20.38 9.01
N VAL A 261 5.58 -20.22 10.28
CA VAL A 261 5.39 -21.26 11.29
C VAL A 261 4.00 -21.13 11.94
N PRO A 262 3.33 -22.23 12.31
CA PRO A 262 2.07 -22.16 13.04
C PRO A 262 2.24 -21.47 14.40
N GLY A 263 1.31 -20.57 14.73
CA GLY A 263 1.33 -19.92 16.04
C GLY A 263 0.55 -18.61 16.07
N ILE A 264 0.60 -17.97 17.24
CA ILE A 264 0.05 -16.64 17.52
C ILE A 264 1.18 -15.84 18.16
N ALA A 265 1.61 -14.76 17.51
CA ALA A 265 2.56 -13.83 18.09
C ALA A 265 1.96 -13.18 19.36
N GLY A 266 2.76 -12.99 20.42
CA GLY A 266 2.27 -12.60 21.75
C GLY A 266 1.93 -13.78 22.67
N HIS A 267 1.63 -14.96 22.13
CA HIS A 267 1.15 -16.08 22.93
C HIS A 267 1.88 -17.40 22.62
N LYS A 268 1.47 -18.09 21.54
CA LYS A 268 1.95 -19.43 21.21
C LYS A 268 2.79 -19.37 19.94
N ALA A 269 4.08 -19.08 20.06
CA ALA A 269 5.03 -19.22 18.96
C ALA A 269 6.22 -20.05 19.44
N ARG A 270 6.39 -21.25 18.89
CA ARG A 270 7.54 -22.12 19.19
C ARG A 270 8.39 -22.27 17.95
N SER A 271 9.71 -22.29 18.14
CA SER A 271 10.66 -22.52 17.05
C SER A 271 10.52 -21.51 15.91
N LEU A 272 10.58 -20.22 16.25
CA LEU A 272 10.68 -19.14 15.26
C LEU A 272 11.90 -19.39 14.36
N ARG A 273 11.72 -19.23 13.06
CA ARG A 273 12.75 -19.50 12.05
C ARG A 273 12.66 -18.48 10.95
N GLU A 274 13.81 -18.25 10.34
CA GLU A 274 13.96 -17.49 9.12
C GLU A 274 14.15 -18.45 7.94
N PHE A 275 13.62 -18.06 6.80
CA PHE A 275 13.83 -18.70 5.52
C PHE A 275 14.37 -17.67 4.53
N GLU A 276 15.33 -18.08 3.71
CA GLU A 276 15.90 -17.25 2.66
C GLU A 276 15.41 -17.72 1.29
N TYR A 277 15.06 -16.75 0.45
CA TYR A 277 14.53 -16.96 -0.88
C TYR A 277 15.29 -16.10 -1.89
N ARG A 278 15.42 -16.63 -3.12
CA ARG A 278 15.92 -15.85 -4.25
C ARG A 278 14.82 -14.91 -4.75
N LEU A 279 15.16 -13.64 -4.92
CA LEU A 279 14.30 -12.65 -5.53
C LEU A 279 14.79 -12.38 -6.96
N PRO A 280 14.07 -12.86 -8.00
CA PRO A 280 14.47 -12.61 -9.38
C PRO A 280 14.42 -11.12 -9.73
N PRO A 281 15.15 -10.68 -10.76
CA PRO A 281 15.02 -9.32 -11.31
C PRO A 281 13.55 -8.98 -11.62
N HIS A 282 13.14 -7.75 -11.31
CA HIS A 282 11.75 -7.28 -11.39
C HIS A 282 10.73 -8.08 -10.54
N GLY A 283 11.21 -8.96 -9.66
CA GLY A 283 10.37 -9.67 -8.71
C GLY A 283 9.70 -8.72 -7.73
N VAL A 284 8.48 -9.09 -7.34
CA VAL A 284 7.66 -8.34 -6.39
C VAL A 284 7.40 -9.21 -5.19
N VAL A 285 7.77 -8.73 -4.01
CA VAL A 285 7.37 -9.35 -2.74
C VAL A 285 6.00 -8.81 -2.36
N VAL A 286 5.06 -9.70 -2.07
CA VAL A 286 3.71 -9.36 -1.61
C VAL A 286 3.48 -10.01 -0.26
N LEU A 287 3.11 -9.21 0.74
CA LEU A 287 2.53 -9.69 2.00
C LEU A 287 1.05 -9.31 2.04
N HIS A 288 0.19 -10.17 2.56
CA HIS A 288 -1.19 -9.78 2.87
C HIS A 288 -1.77 -10.56 4.06
N SER A 289 -2.74 -9.96 4.75
CA SER A 289 -3.57 -10.65 5.75
C SER A 289 -4.53 -11.63 5.07
N ASP A 290 -5.17 -12.50 5.84
CA ASP A 290 -6.17 -13.45 5.32
C ASP A 290 -7.47 -12.78 4.83
N GLY A 291 -7.63 -11.49 5.13
CA GLY A 291 -8.58 -10.59 4.50
C GLY A 291 -8.46 -10.45 2.98
N LEU A 292 -7.37 -10.93 2.38
CA LEU A 292 -7.27 -11.15 0.93
C LEU A 292 -7.28 -12.64 0.63
N THR A 293 -8.10 -13.05 -0.34
CA THR A 293 -8.04 -14.44 -0.83
C THR A 293 -6.68 -14.71 -1.47
N GLU A 294 -6.18 -15.94 -1.41
CA GLU A 294 -4.94 -16.31 -2.09
C GLU A 294 -5.13 -16.62 -3.59
N ARG A 295 -6.34 -16.45 -4.13
CA ARG A 295 -6.71 -16.85 -5.51
C ARG A 295 -6.35 -15.79 -6.56
N TRP A 296 -5.11 -15.34 -6.54
CA TRP A 296 -4.57 -14.39 -7.50
C TRP A 296 -3.15 -14.83 -7.90
N ASP A 297 -2.71 -14.41 -9.07
CA ASP A 297 -1.33 -14.52 -9.51
C ASP A 297 -1.03 -13.31 -10.38
N LEU A 298 -0.04 -12.50 -10.01
CA LEU A 298 0.32 -11.28 -10.74
C LEU A 298 0.67 -11.56 -12.21
N ALA A 299 1.18 -12.75 -12.53
CA ALA A 299 1.46 -13.16 -13.91
C ALA A 299 0.18 -13.26 -14.79
N THR A 300 -0.99 -13.43 -14.18
CA THR A 300 -2.28 -13.49 -14.88
C THR A 300 -2.89 -12.11 -15.16
N TYR A 301 -2.32 -11.06 -14.59
CA TYR A 301 -2.70 -9.68 -14.84
C TYR A 301 -1.78 -9.10 -15.92
N PRO A 302 -2.28 -8.84 -17.14
CA PRO A 302 -1.44 -8.33 -18.22
C PRO A 302 -0.73 -7.05 -17.79
N GLY A 303 0.60 -7.04 -17.87
CA GLY A 303 1.44 -5.88 -17.57
C GLY A 303 1.58 -5.51 -16.08
N LEU A 304 0.79 -6.06 -15.15
CA LEU A 304 0.75 -5.55 -13.76
C LEU A 304 2.11 -5.57 -13.04
N LEU A 305 2.94 -6.57 -13.30
CA LEU A 305 4.30 -6.69 -12.71
C LEU A 305 5.24 -5.53 -13.09
N THR A 306 4.96 -4.79 -14.16
CA THR A 306 5.79 -3.65 -14.57
C THR A 306 5.39 -2.35 -13.88
N HIS A 307 4.22 -2.31 -13.22
CA HIS A 307 3.70 -1.14 -12.51
C HIS A 307 4.33 -0.94 -11.13
N THR A 308 4.06 0.23 -10.55
CA THR A 308 4.52 0.61 -9.21
C THR A 308 3.93 -0.28 -8.11
N SER A 309 4.59 -0.32 -6.96
CA SER A 309 4.08 -1.04 -5.78
C SER A 309 2.69 -0.58 -5.38
N HIS A 310 2.35 0.70 -5.58
CA HIS A 310 1.03 1.27 -5.29
C HIS A 310 -0.06 0.70 -6.17
N VAL A 311 0.19 0.60 -7.47
CA VAL A 311 -0.77 0.02 -8.42
C VAL A 311 -0.94 -1.47 -8.18
N ILE A 312 0.14 -2.19 -7.87
CA ILE A 312 0.07 -3.62 -7.52
C ILE A 312 -0.76 -3.82 -6.26
N ALA A 313 -0.44 -3.11 -5.17
CA ALA A 313 -1.17 -3.19 -3.91
C ALA A 313 -2.64 -2.80 -4.10
N GLY A 314 -2.93 -1.69 -4.80
CA GLY A 314 -4.29 -1.24 -5.07
C GLY A 314 -5.09 -2.24 -5.90
N THR A 315 -4.46 -2.88 -6.89
CA THR A 315 -5.10 -3.90 -7.72
C THR A 315 -5.42 -5.16 -6.92
N LEU A 316 -4.49 -5.62 -6.08
CA LEU A 316 -4.73 -6.77 -5.20
C LEU A 316 -5.80 -6.47 -4.15
N LEU A 317 -5.79 -5.28 -3.55
CA LEU A 317 -6.82 -4.87 -2.60
C LEU A 317 -8.20 -4.80 -3.27
N ARG A 318 -8.29 -4.29 -4.51
CA ARG A 318 -9.53 -4.27 -5.27
C ARG A 318 -10.06 -5.68 -5.56
N ASP A 319 -9.21 -6.54 -6.12
CA ASP A 319 -9.65 -7.78 -6.74
C ASP A 319 -9.71 -8.96 -5.77
N SER A 320 -8.93 -8.93 -4.68
CA SER A 320 -8.76 -10.06 -3.78
C SER A 320 -9.30 -9.83 -2.36
N ALA A 321 -9.64 -8.60 -1.97
CA ALA A 321 -10.05 -8.31 -0.60
C ALA A 321 -11.49 -8.74 -0.27
N ILE A 322 -11.64 -9.48 0.82
CA ILE A 322 -12.89 -10.02 1.34
C ILE A 322 -13.66 -8.94 2.10
N ARG A 323 -14.94 -8.71 1.77
CA ARG A 323 -15.72 -7.59 2.36
C ARG A 323 -16.04 -7.76 3.86
N ARG A 324 -15.96 -8.99 4.36
CA ARG A 324 -16.34 -9.37 5.72
C ARG A 324 -15.16 -9.42 6.68
N ASP A 325 -14.01 -8.92 6.23
CA ASP A 325 -12.79 -8.92 7.03
C ASP A 325 -12.00 -7.62 6.83
N ASP A 326 -11.12 -7.36 7.79
CA ASP A 326 -10.06 -6.38 7.60
C ASP A 326 -9.13 -6.90 6.51
N ALA A 327 -8.69 -6.04 5.62
CA ALA A 327 -7.89 -6.45 4.47
C ALA A 327 -6.66 -5.58 4.37
N CYS A 328 -5.48 -6.19 4.41
CA CYS A 328 -4.21 -5.49 4.34
C CYS A 328 -3.28 -6.16 3.34
N VAL A 329 -2.63 -5.36 2.50
CA VAL A 329 -1.67 -5.80 1.49
C VAL A 329 -0.47 -4.88 1.47
N LEU A 330 0.71 -5.44 1.28
CA LEU A 330 1.97 -4.74 1.11
C LEU A 330 2.69 -5.30 -0.12
N ALA A 331 2.99 -4.45 -1.09
CA ALA A 331 3.81 -4.80 -2.25
C ALA A 331 5.18 -4.11 -2.15
N ILE A 332 6.24 -4.85 -2.42
CA ILE A 332 7.64 -4.38 -2.38
C ILE A 332 8.33 -4.78 -3.68
N ARG A 333 8.99 -3.82 -4.32
CA ARG A 333 9.77 -4.00 -5.55
C ARG A 333 11.24 -3.72 -5.28
N THR A 334 12.11 -4.37 -6.04
CA THR A 334 13.56 -4.06 -6.03
C THR A 334 13.90 -2.80 -6.81
N GLU A 335 12.98 -2.29 -7.61
CA GLU A 335 13.11 -1.04 -8.37
C GLU A 335 11.90 -0.15 -8.09
N PRO A 336 12.07 1.18 -8.08
CA PRO A 336 10.95 2.12 -8.07
C PRO A 336 9.97 1.85 -9.22
#